data_AF-A0A8J2XKG1-F1
#
_entry.id   AF-A0A8J2XKG1-F1
#
_cell.length_a   1.000
_cell.length_b   1.000
_cell.length_c   1.000
_cell.angle_alpha   90.00
_cell.angle_beta   90.00
_cell.angle_gamma   90.00
#
_symmetry.space_group_name_H-M   'P 1'
#
loop_
_entity.id
_entity.type
_entity.pdbx_description
1 polymer ?
#
loop_
_entity_poly.entity_id
_entity_poly.type
_entity_poly.pdbx_seq_one_letter_code
_entity_poly.pdbx_strand_id
1 'polypeptide(L)' 'MEATIDSGGRLLLPKSIRDSLGLVPGSKVDISPYGSGVQITPGGRTARLERDSDGRLVSRAKTVVTDEQMFALIDAGRR' A
#
# COMPACT_ATOMS: atom_id res chain seq x y z
N MET A 1 -0.13 -4.42 20.29
CA MET A 1 0.38 -5.67 19.70
C MET A 1 1.88 -5.55 19.65
N GLU A 2 2.61 -6.59 20.05
CA GLU A 2 4.07 -6.61 20.12
C GLU A 2 4.62 -7.68 19.18
N ALA A 3 5.81 -7.44 18.63
CA ALA A 3 6.53 -8.38 17.79
C ALA A 3 8.02 -8.27 18.09
N THR A 4 8.72 -9.40 18.05
CA THR A 4 10.16 -9.49 18.32
C THR A 4 10.93 -9.57 17.02
N ILE A 5 12.13 -8.99 17.00
CA ILE A 5 13.08 -9.11 15.91
C ILE A 5 13.79 -10.47 16.03
N ASP A 6 13.86 -11.22 14.94
CA ASP A 6 14.54 -12.51 14.93
C ASP A 6 16.08 -12.36 14.92
N SER A 7 16.81 -13.47 15.01
CA SER A 7 18.28 -13.46 14.99
C SER A 7 18.89 -12.93 13.70
N GLY A 8 18.12 -12.83 12.62
CA GLY A 8 18.53 -12.24 11.35
C GLY A 8 18.24 -10.75 11.25
N GLY A 9 17.75 -10.11 12.31
CA GLY A 9 17.39 -8.69 12.30
C GLY A 9 16.07 -8.39 11.58
N ARG A 10 15.22 -9.39 11.34
CA ARG A 10 13.95 -9.21 10.62
C ARG A 10 12.78 -9.08 11.60
N LEU A 11 11.84 -8.21 11.26
CA LEU A 11 10.56 -8.11 11.97
C LEU A 11 9.48 -8.87 11.19
N LEU A 12 8.85 -9.85 11.83
CA LEU A 12 7.72 -10.55 11.24
C LEU A 12 6.43 -9.76 11.49
N LEU A 13 5.84 -9.21 10.42
CA LEU A 13 4.55 -8.54 10.53
C LEU A 13 3.42 -9.55 10.84
N PRO A 14 2.63 -9.30 11.90
CA PRO A 14 1.44 -10.09 12.21
C PRO A 14 0.51 -10.22 11.00
N LYS A 15 -0.12 -11.40 10.85
CA LYS A 15 -0.97 -11.71 9.69
C LYS A 15 -2.07 -10.68 9.45
N SER A 16 -2.75 -10.22 10.52
CA SER A 16 -3.81 -9.22 10.42
C SER A 16 -3.35 -7.90 9.81
N ILE A 17 -2.13 -7.45 10.11
CA ILE A 17 -1.54 -6.23 9.53
C ILE A 17 -1.13 -6.47 8.07
N ARG A 18 -0.55 -7.63 7.76
CA ARG A 18 -0.20 -7.97 6.37
C ARG A 18 -1.44 -8.00 5.49
N ASP A 19 -2.50 -8.65 5.95
CA ASP A 19 -3.76 -8.77 5.20
C ASP A 19 -4.43 -7.39 5.02
N SER A 20 -4.46 -6.54 6.05
CA SER A 20 -5.08 -5.21 5.95
C SER A 20 -4.32 -4.24 5.03
N LEU A 21 -3.00 -4.40 4.93
CA LEU A 21 -2.14 -3.60 4.04
C LEU A 21 -1.93 -4.25 2.66
N GLY A 22 -2.52 -5.42 2.40
CA GLY A 22 -2.34 -6.15 1.14
C GLY A 22 -0.89 -6.61 0.89
N LEU A 23 -0.11 -6.83 1.96
CA LEU A 23 1.28 -7.25 1.88
C LEU A 23 1.37 -8.77 1.69
N VAL A 24 1.72 -9.20 0.49
CA VAL A 24 1.89 -10.60 0.10
C VAL A 24 3.38 -10.97 0.01
N PRO A 25 3.75 -12.26 0.00
CA PRO A 25 5.14 -12.66 -0.24
C PRO A 25 5.68 -12.03 -1.54
N GLY A 26 6.84 -11.38 -1.44
CA GLY A 26 7.46 -10.66 -2.57
C GLY A 26 7.00 -9.21 -2.77
N SER A 27 6.03 -8.71 -2.00
CA SER A 27 5.69 -7.28 -1.98
C SER A 27 6.91 -6.44 -1.63
N LYS A 28 7.10 -5.33 -2.36
CA LYS A 28 8.05 -4.29 -1.97
C LYS A 28 7.41 -3.40 -0.92
N VAL A 29 8.22 -2.90 0.01
CA VAL A 29 7.81 -1.92 1.03
C VAL A 29 8.80 -0.77 1.04
N ASP A 30 8.28 0.43 1.27
CA ASP A 30 9.12 1.59 1.56
C ASP A 30 9.24 1.69 3.09
N ILE A 31 10.46 1.88 3.58
CA ILE A 31 10.78 1.92 5.01
C ILE A 31 11.46 3.24 5.32
N SER A 32 10.92 3.99 6.27
CA SER A 32 11.45 5.29 6.68
C SER A 32 11.35 5.52 8.19
N PRO A 33 12.24 6.32 8.79
CA PRO A 33 12.05 6.80 10.15
C PRO A 33 10.80 7.67 10.26
N TYR A 34 10.06 7.56 11.37
CA TYR A 34 8.94 8.43 11.70
C TYR A 34 8.86 8.67 13.20
N GLY A 35 9.26 9.88 13.64
CA GLY A 35 9.41 10.19 15.06
C GLY A 35 10.44 9.27 15.72
N SER A 36 10.03 8.61 16.81
CA SER A 36 10.83 7.59 17.51
C SER A 36 10.66 6.18 16.94
N GLY A 37 9.91 6.02 15.84
CA GLY A 37 9.57 4.72 15.27
C GLY A 37 10.01 4.53 13.82
N VAL A 38 9.57 3.42 13.25
CA VAL A 38 9.73 3.07 11.83
C VAL A 38 8.35 3.06 11.19
N GLN A 39 8.24 3.71 10.04
CA GLN A 39 7.08 3.63 9.17
C GLN A 39 7.37 2.66 8.03
N ILE A 40 6.45 1.72 7.83
CA ILE A 40 6.47 0.77 6.71
C ILE A 40 5.22 1.04 5.90
N THR A 41 5.39 1.33 4.61
CA THR A 41 4.28 1.50 3.68
C THR A 41 4.40 0.51 2.53
N PRO A 42 3.27 0.04 1.94
CA PRO A 42 3.32 -0.73 0.72
C PRO A 42 4.10 0.04 -0.36
N GLY A 43 5.22 -0.52 -0.78
CA GLY A 43 6.15 0.07 -1.72
C GLY A 43 5.72 -0.22 -3.15
N GLY A 44 6.41 0.41 -4.10
CA GLY A 44 6.05 0.26 -5.52
C GLY A 44 4.75 0.99 -5.89
N ARG A 45 4.31 1.97 -5.07
CA ARG A 45 3.31 2.96 -5.47
C ARG A 45 3.82 3.73 -6.68
N THR A 46 3.58 3.19 -7.87
CA THR A 46 3.74 3.92 -9.13
C THR A 46 2.69 5.00 -9.28
N ALA A 47 1.57 4.86 -8.55
CA ALA A 47 0.45 5.79 -8.55
C ALA A 47 0.90 7.19 -8.12
N ARG A 48 1.11 8.07 -9.10
CA ARG A 48 1.34 9.50 -8.89
C ARG A 48 0.11 10.27 -9.36
N LEU A 49 -0.22 11.32 -8.61
CA LEU A 49 -1.24 12.26 -9.00
C LEU A 49 -0.59 13.30 -9.91
N GLU A 50 -1.01 13.33 -11.16
CA GLU A 50 -0.47 14.20 -12.20
C GLU A 50 -1.61 15.01 -12.83
N ARG A 51 -1.29 16.13 -13.47
CA ARG A 51 -2.25 16.81 -14.34
C ARG A 51 -2.11 16.27 -15.76
N ASP A 52 -3.23 15.94 -16.39
CA ASP A 52 -3.25 15.64 -17.82
C ASP A 52 -3.13 16.93 -18.67
N SER A 53 -3.16 16.79 -20.00
CA SER A 53 -3.09 17.92 -20.92
C SER A 53 -4.21 18.93 -20.74
N ASP A 54 -5.35 18.50 -20.19
CA ASP A 54 -6.53 19.33 -19.96
C ASP A 54 -6.56 19.89 -18.52
N GLY A 55 -5.51 19.63 -17.74
CA GLY A 55 -5.37 20.09 -16.36
C GLY A 55 -6.13 19.25 -15.32
N ARG A 56 -6.80 18.16 -15.72
CA ARG A 56 -7.51 17.25 -14.80
C ARG A 56 -6.50 16.45 -13.97
N LEU A 57 -6.83 16.22 -12.71
CA LEU A 57 -6.03 15.36 -11.84
C LEU A 57 -6.27 13.90 -12.20
N VAL A 58 -5.22 13.20 -12.62
CA VAL A 58 -5.23 11.79 -12.99
C VAL A 58 -4.25 11.00 -12.13
N SER A 59 -4.63 9.79 -11.71
CA SER A 59 -3.72 8.86 -11.04
C SER A 59 -3.01 8.02 -12.10
N ARG A 60 -1.69 8.19 -12.25
CA ARG A 60 -0.87 7.40 -13.17
C ARG A 60 -0.18 6.30 -12.41
N ALA A 61 -0.50 5.04 -12.71
CA ALA A 61 0.11 3.87 -12.10
C ALA A 61 0.43 2.79 -13.15
N LYS A 62 1.33 1.85 -12.82
CA LYS A 62 1.55 0.62 -13.58
C LYS A 62 0.54 -0.48 -13.20
N THR A 63 -0.07 -0.38 -12.03
CA THR A 63 -1.09 -1.31 -11.57
C THR A 63 -2.31 -1.22 -12.50
N VAL A 64 -2.67 -2.35 -13.10
CA VAL A 64 -3.93 -2.48 -13.84
C VAL A 64 -5.08 -2.46 -12.84
N VAL A 65 -6.01 -1.54 -13.05
CA VAL A 65 -7.26 -1.44 -12.30
C VAL A 65 -8.37 -1.94 -13.22
N THR A 66 -9.06 -3.00 -12.82
CA THR A 66 -10.15 -3.60 -13.62
C THR A 66 -11.49 -2.98 -13.29
N ASP A 67 -12.45 -3.12 -14.21
CA ASP A 67 -13.83 -2.65 -14.02
C ASP A 67 -14.46 -3.29 -12.78
N GLU A 68 -14.22 -4.58 -12.54
CA GLU A 68 -14.69 -5.30 -11.35
C GLU A 68 -14.21 -4.64 -10.05
N GLN A 69 -12.92 -4.28 -9.98
CA GLN A 69 -12.36 -3.58 -8.82
C GLN A 69 -12.99 -2.20 -8.63
N MET A 70 -13.22 -1.47 -9.72
CA MET A 70 -13.85 -0.14 -9.68
C MET A 70 -15.30 -0.22 -9.21
N PHE A 71 -16.08 -1.17 -9.73
CA PHE A 71 -17.47 -1.36 -9.29
C PHE A 71 -17.56 -1.75 -7.82
N ALA A 72 -16.71 -2.67 -7.36
CA ALA A 72 -16.65 -3.06 -5.95
C ALA A 72 -16.35 -1.86 -5.03
N LEU A 73 -15.44 -0.96 -5.44
CA LEU A 73 -15.11 0.25 -4.68
C LEU A 73 -16.26 1.26 -4.65
N ILE A 74 -16.93 1.49 -5.78
CA ILE A 74 -18.09 2.39 -5.87
C ILE A 74 -19.23 1.89 -4.98
N ASP A 75 -19.53 0.59 -5.05
CA ASP A 75 -20.62 0.01 -4.26
C ASP A 75 -20.32 0.00 -2.76
N ALA A 76 -19.06 -0.15 -2.37
CA ALA A 76 -18.65 -0.01 -0.98
C ALA A 76 -18.90 1.40 -0.42
N GLY A 77 -18.73 2.44 -1.25
CA GLY A 77 -18.94 3.84 -0.86
C GLY A 77 -20.40 4.31 -0.84
N ARG A 78 -21.34 3.49 -1.31
CA ARG A 78 -22.80 3.78 -1.31
C ARG A 78 -23.52 3.30 -0.04
N ARG A 79 -22.80 2.70 0.91
CA ARG A 79 -23.33 2.20 2.18
C ARG A 79 -23.18 3.21 3.30
#